data_AF-A0A958KXV5-F1
#
_entry.id   AF-A0A958KXV5-F1
#
_cell.length_a   1.000
_cell.length_b   1.000
_cell.length_c   1.000
_cell.angle_alpha   90.00
_cell.angle_beta   90.00
_cell.angle_gamma   90.00
#
_symmetry.space_group_name_H-M   'P 1'
#
loop_
_entity.id
_entity.type
_entity.pdbx_description
1 polymer ?
#
loop_
_entity_poly.entity_id
_entity_poly.type
_entity_poly.pdbx_seq_one_letter_code
_entity_poly.pdbx_strand_id
1 'polypeptide(L)'
;MNRRNMIKTAIGGVGTLLASTTLAADACKSFMTPAQPEGPFYPVKKIFDQDANLVRVEGRSQEAEGTKILIVGKVIDQHCRPVEGALIDLWQACHT
;
A
#
# COMPACT_ATOMS: atom_id res chain seq x y z
N MET A 1 -25.74 38.83 30.25
CA MET A 1 -25.19 37.74 29.41
C MET A 1 -26.32 36.77 29.06
N ASN A 2 -26.73 36.73 27.79
CA ASN A 2 -28.01 36.11 27.39
C ASN A 2 -27.89 34.59 27.20
N ARG A 3 -28.62 33.82 28.02
CA ARG A 3 -28.80 32.35 27.96
C ARG A 3 -29.02 31.78 26.55
N ARG A 4 -29.67 32.54 25.67
CA ARG A 4 -29.93 32.17 24.27
C ARG A 4 -28.67 32.14 23.39
N ASN A 5 -27.66 32.93 23.70
CA ASN A 5 -26.38 32.89 22.98
C ASN A 5 -25.48 31.75 23.46
N MET A 6 -25.63 31.29 24.70
CA MET A 6 -24.84 30.18 25.25
C MET A 6 -25.15 28.85 24.56
N ILE A 7 -26.43 28.59 24.22
CA ILE A 7 -26.84 27.36 23.51
C ILE A 7 -26.31 27.35 22.06
N LYS A 8 -26.26 28.52 21.40
CA LYS A 8 -25.73 28.63 20.03
C LYS A 8 -24.23 28.32 19.96
N THR A 9 -23.46 28.73 20.97
CA THR A 9 -22.03 28.44 21.04
C THR A 9 -21.74 26.98 21.39
N ALA A 10 -22.59 26.34 22.20
CA ALA A 10 -22.42 24.93 22.57
C ALA A 10 -22.64 23.96 21.38
N ILE A 11 -23.59 24.24 20.49
CA ILE A 11 -23.87 23.39 19.32
C ILE A 11 -22.79 23.56 18.23
N GLY A 12 -22.20 24.75 18.10
CA GLY A 12 -21.11 25.01 17.15
C GLY A 12 -19.79 24.29 17.46
N GLY A 13 -19.53 23.97 18.73
CA GLY A 13 -18.31 23.27 19.15
C GLY A 13 -18.33 21.75 18.97
N VAL A 14 -19.52 21.13 18.94
CA VAL A 14 -19.66 19.67 18.77
C VAL A 14 -19.69 19.28 17.28
N GLY A 15 -20.25 20.14 16.42
CA GLY A 15 -20.33 19.89 14.98
C GLY A 15 -18.97 19.83 14.28
N THR A 16 -17.96 20.56 14.76
CA THR A 16 -16.62 20.60 14.17
C THR A 16 -15.77 19.37 14.53
N LEU A 17 -15.99 18.76 15.71
CA LEU A 17 -15.27 17.55 16.13
C LEU A 17 -15.75 16.28 15.39
N LEU A 18 -17.03 16.20 15.05
CA LEU A 18 -17.58 15.06 14.31
C LEU A 18 -17.19 15.07 12.82
N ALA A 19 -17.06 16.26 12.22
CA ALA A 19 -16.68 16.42 10.82
C ALA A 19 -15.22 16.01 10.51
N SER A 20 -14.35 15.95 11.53
CA SER A 20 -12.95 15.54 11.34
C SER A 20 -12.76 14.04 11.17
N THR A 21 -13.71 13.22 11.65
CA THR A 21 -13.59 11.75 11.62
C THR A 21 -14.01 11.13 10.30
N THR A 22 -14.86 11.80 9.53
CA THR A 22 -15.37 11.27 8.25
C THR A 22 -14.42 11.52 7.07
N LEU A 23 -13.62 12.59 7.11
CA LEU A 23 -12.67 12.94 6.05
C LEU A 23 -11.44 12.01 6.00
N ALA A 24 -11.10 11.33 7.10
CA ALA A 24 -9.97 10.40 7.12
C ALA A 24 -10.30 9.04 6.45
N ALA A 25 -11.57 8.64 6.43
CA ALA A 25 -11.98 7.32 5.93
C ALA A 25 -11.93 7.21 4.39
N ASP A 26 -12.08 8.32 3.66
CA ASP A 26 -12.08 8.29 2.19
C ASP A 26 -10.68 8.34 1.56
N ALA A 27 -9.63 8.70 2.32
CA ALA A 27 -8.27 8.74 1.79
C ALA A 27 -7.76 7.35 1.35
N CYS A 28 -8.16 6.28 2.05
CA CYS A 28 -7.71 4.92 1.75
C CYS A 28 -8.24 4.38 0.41
N LYS A 29 -9.43 4.82 -0.02
CA LYS A 29 -10.05 4.35 -1.27
C LYS A 29 -9.31 4.84 -2.52
N SER A 30 -8.62 5.98 -2.44
CA SER A 30 -7.92 6.54 -3.60
C SER A 30 -6.68 5.74 -4.03
N PHE A 31 -6.22 4.79 -3.20
CA PHE A 31 -4.97 4.03 -3.44
C PHE A 31 -5.21 2.53 -3.61
N MET A 32 -6.45 2.11 -3.91
CA MET A 32 -6.75 0.69 -4.09
C MET A 32 -6.06 0.15 -5.35
N THR A 33 -5.30 -0.93 -5.19
CA THR A 33 -4.79 -1.72 -6.31
C THR A 33 -5.98 -2.25 -7.13
N PRO A 34 -5.92 -2.24 -8.47
CA PRO A 34 -6.96 -2.82 -9.30
C PRO A 34 -7.22 -4.30 -8.97
N ALA A 35 -8.47 -4.72 -9.08
CA ALA A 35 -8.81 -6.14 -8.94
C ALA A 35 -8.06 -6.96 -10.02
N GLN A 36 -7.39 -8.03 -9.59
CA GLN A 36 -6.79 -9.00 -10.51
C GLN A 36 -7.79 -10.13 -10.77
N PRO A 37 -7.85 -10.66 -12.01
CA PRO A 37 -8.65 -11.86 -12.30
C PRO A 37 -8.17 -13.06 -11.47
N GLU A 38 -9.05 -14.05 -11.25
CA GLU A 38 -8.66 -15.31 -10.63
C GLU A 38 -7.79 -16.15 -11.59
N GLY A 39 -6.69 -16.71 -11.06
CA GLY A 39 -5.70 -17.47 -11.82
C GLY A 39 -6.07 -18.94 -12.08
N PRO A 40 -5.18 -19.71 -12.74
CA PRO A 40 -3.76 -19.77 -12.39
C PRO A 40 -2.85 -18.95 -13.31
N PHE A 41 -2.25 -17.88 -12.78
CA PHE A 41 -1.24 -17.06 -13.49
C PHE A 41 0.20 -17.50 -13.21
N TYR A 42 0.39 -18.37 -12.21
CA TYR A 42 1.70 -18.80 -11.74
C TYR A 42 2.00 -20.26 -12.13
N PRO A 43 3.27 -20.58 -12.44
CA PRO A 43 3.68 -21.98 -12.62
C PRO A 43 3.45 -22.76 -11.33
N VAL A 44 2.93 -23.98 -11.46
CA VAL A 44 2.81 -24.93 -10.32
C VAL A 44 4.18 -25.37 -9.79
N LYS A 45 5.24 -25.15 -10.58
CA LYS A 45 6.63 -25.51 -10.23
C LYS A 45 7.35 -24.39 -9.50
N LYS A 46 8.20 -24.77 -8.55
CA LYS A 46 9.04 -23.85 -7.76
C LYS A 46 9.97 -23.04 -8.67
N ILE A 47 9.94 -21.72 -8.53
CA ILE A 47 10.91 -20.80 -9.11
C ILE A 47 12.18 -20.83 -8.23
N PHE A 48 13.35 -20.94 -8.85
CA PHE A 48 14.63 -21.11 -8.16
C PHE A 48 15.12 -19.83 -7.49
N ASP A 49 14.88 -18.69 -8.12
CA ASP A 49 15.23 -17.37 -7.58
C ASP A 49 14.06 -16.85 -6.74
N GLN A 50 14.22 -16.78 -5.42
CA GLN A 50 13.17 -16.42 -4.46
C GLN A 50 13.62 -15.32 -3.49
N ASP A 51 14.78 -14.71 -3.73
CA ASP A 51 15.28 -13.64 -2.89
C ASP A 51 14.81 -12.25 -3.37
N ALA A 52 15.05 -11.22 -2.56
CA ALA A 52 14.60 -9.86 -2.85
C ALA A 52 15.62 -9.03 -3.66
N ASN A 53 16.68 -9.64 -4.19
CA ASN A 53 17.81 -8.97 -4.82
C ASN A 53 18.00 -9.39 -6.29
N LEU A 54 17.23 -8.76 -7.17
CA LEU A 54 17.33 -8.95 -8.61
C LEU A 54 18.66 -8.46 -9.23
N VAL A 55 19.53 -7.75 -8.49
CA VAL A 55 20.84 -7.31 -8.99
C VAL A 55 21.83 -8.47 -9.04
N ARG A 56 21.68 -9.47 -8.15
CA ARG A 56 22.62 -10.58 -8.02
C ARG A 56 21.87 -11.92 -8.04
N VAL A 57 21.81 -12.52 -9.21
CA VAL A 57 21.15 -13.82 -9.42
C VAL A 57 22.12 -14.96 -9.08
N GLU A 58 21.66 -15.95 -8.30
CA GLU A 58 22.44 -17.12 -7.95
C GLU A 58 22.94 -17.87 -9.21
N GLY A 59 24.21 -18.30 -9.20
CA GLY A 59 24.84 -18.98 -10.34
C GLY A 59 25.34 -18.04 -11.46
N ARG A 60 25.13 -16.72 -11.37
CA ARG A 60 25.74 -15.72 -12.26
C ARG A 60 26.99 -15.12 -11.58
N SER A 61 28.07 -15.00 -12.34
CA SER A 61 29.32 -14.38 -11.85
C SER A 61 29.30 -12.84 -11.89
N GLN A 62 28.44 -12.27 -12.74
CA GLN A 62 28.30 -10.82 -12.95
C GLN A 62 26.95 -10.34 -12.42
N GLU A 63 26.93 -9.10 -11.93
CA GLU A 63 25.69 -8.41 -11.55
C GLU A 63 24.89 -7.96 -12.78
N ALA A 64 23.58 -7.73 -12.59
CA ALA A 64 22.72 -7.21 -13.64
C ALA A 64 23.17 -5.81 -14.11
N GLU A 65 23.17 -5.60 -15.42
CA GLU A 65 23.45 -4.30 -16.03
C GLU A 65 22.25 -3.34 -15.92
N GLY A 66 22.53 -2.03 -15.97
CA GLY A 66 21.53 -0.97 -15.89
C GLY A 66 21.55 -0.20 -14.57
N THR A 67 20.50 0.58 -14.33
CA THR A 67 20.36 1.41 -13.12
C THR A 67 19.86 0.58 -11.94
N LYS A 68 20.66 0.49 -10.89
CA LYS A 68 20.28 -0.20 -9.65
C LYS A 68 19.33 0.68 -8.83
N ILE A 69 18.20 0.12 -8.43
CA ILE A 69 17.19 0.78 -7.61
C ILE A 69 16.85 -0.06 -6.39
N LEU A 70 16.49 0.61 -5.30
CA LEU A 70 15.95 -0.02 -4.09
C LEU A 70 14.46 0.31 -4.00
N ILE A 71 13.61 -0.72 -3.99
CA ILE A 71 12.16 -0.57 -3.84
C ILE A 71 11.80 -0.93 -2.40
N VAL A 72 11.14 0.01 -1.71
CA VAL A 72 10.63 -0.18 -0.35
C VAL A 72 9.20 0.32 -0.26
N GLY A 73 8.38 -0.35 0.54
CA GLY A 73 6.96 0.00 0.67
C GLY A 73 6.28 -0.71 1.83
N LYS A 74 4.98 -0.46 1.98
CA LYS A 74 4.10 -1.14 2.94
C LYS A 74 2.95 -1.80 2.20
N VAL A 75 2.64 -3.04 2.57
CA VAL A 75 1.43 -3.71 2.10
C VAL A 75 0.31 -3.38 3.08
N ILE A 76 -0.76 -2.76 2.58
CA ILE A 76 -1.93 -2.38 3.36
C ILE A 76 -3.21 -2.89 2.69
N ASP A 77 -4.23 -3.14 3.49
CA ASP A 77 -5.57 -3.48 3.01
C ASP A 77 -6.39 -2.22 2.65
N GLN A 78 -7.62 -2.43 2.18
CA GLN A 78 -8.56 -1.37 1.79
C GLN A 78 -8.99 -0.44 2.94
N HIS A 79 -8.62 -0.76 4.19
CA HIS A 79 -8.86 0.05 5.39
C HIS A 79 -7.57 0.67 5.93
N CYS A 80 -6.50 0.72 5.11
CA CYS A 80 -5.17 1.20 5.50
C CYS A 80 -4.52 0.43 6.66
N ARG A 81 -4.89 -0.85 6.86
CA ARG A 81 -4.28 -1.70 7.89
C ARG A 81 -3.12 -2.50 7.29
N PRO A 82 -1.97 -2.63 7.98
CA PRO A 82 -0.87 -3.47 7.51
C PRO A 82 -1.30 -4.91 7.28
N VAL A 83 -0.82 -5.51 6.20
CA VAL A 83 -1.01 -6.95 5.92
C VAL A 83 0.23 -7.71 6.36
N GLU A 84 0.14 -8.43 7.48
CA GLU A 84 1.24 -9.24 8.00
C GLU A 84 1.38 -10.55 7.21
N GLY A 85 2.62 -11.00 7.01
CA GLY A 85 2.90 -12.28 6.35
C GLY A 85 2.52 -12.33 4.86
N ALA A 86 2.28 -11.18 4.23
CA ALA A 86 2.02 -11.12 2.79
C ALA A 86 3.19 -11.70 1.99
N LEU A 87 2.89 -12.63 1.09
CA LEU A 87 3.86 -13.11 0.11
C LEU A 87 3.93 -12.09 -1.03
N ILE A 88 5.12 -11.56 -1.29
CA ILE A 88 5.38 -10.62 -2.38
C ILE A 88 6.30 -11.32 -3.37
N ASP A 89 5.90 -11.31 -4.63
CA ASP A 89 6.71 -11.76 -5.75
C ASP A 89 6.83 -10.64 -6.79
N LEU A 90 8.00 -10.52 -7.43
CA LEU A 90 8.34 -9.41 -8.31
C LEU A 90 9.13 -9.91 -9.52
N TRP A 91 8.74 -9.45 -10.71
CA TRP A 91 9.48 -9.66 -11.95
C TRP A 91 9.67 -8.34 -12.70
N GLN A 92 10.71 -8.28 -13.52
CA GLN A 92 10.91 -7.19 -14.47
C GLN A 92 11.51 -7.71 -15.78
N ALA A 93 11.34 -6.94 -16.86
CA ALA A 93 12.18 -7.10 -18.05
C ALA A 93 13.60 -6.57 -17.79
N CYS A 94 14.59 -6.94 -18.61
CA CYS A 94 15.96 -6.46 -18.45
C CYS A 94 16.16 -5.04 -19.02
N HIS A 95 17.30 -4.42 -18.65
CA HIS A 95 17.80 -3.23 -19.31
C HIS A 95 18.08 -3.52 -20.81
N THR A 96 17.89 -2.52 -21.67
CA THR A 96 18.13 -2.57 -23.12
C THR A 96 19.49 -2.05 -23.52
#